data_AF-A0A530H4Z8-F1
#
_entry.id   AF-A0A530H4Z8-F1
#
_cell.length_a   1.000
_cell.length_b   1.000
_cell.length_c   1.000
_cell.angle_alpha   90.00
_cell.angle_beta   90.00
_cell.angle_gamma   90.00
#
_symmetry.space_group_name_H-M   'P 1'
#
loop_
_entity.id
_entity.type
_entity.pdbx_description
1 polymer ?
#
loop_
_entity_poly.entity_id
_entity_poly.type
_entity_poly.pdbx_seq_one_letter_code
_entity_poly.pdbx_strand_id
1 'polypeptide(L)'
;MAKPKQRAAKCVALRLGAAILAMPVADALADNVVANDQVVQGSLCVGLDCVDNESFGFNTIVMKENNTRIYFNDTSTNAGFAANDWALIANDSVSGGANYFGIQDATSNKMVFRVD
;
A
#
# COMPACT_ATOMS: atom_id res chain seq x y z
N MET A 1 61.08 39.60 44.89
CA MET A 1 60.51 40.19 43.64
C MET A 1 59.23 39.45 43.30
N ALA A 2 58.09 40.12 43.47
CA ALA A 2 56.77 39.53 43.25
C ALA A 2 56.50 39.37 41.74
N LYS A 3 56.14 38.15 41.31
CA LYS A 3 55.67 37.91 39.94
C LYS A 3 54.23 38.44 39.77
N PRO A 4 53.92 39.15 38.68
CA PRO A 4 52.62 39.78 38.47
C PRO A 4 51.51 38.75 38.17
N LYS A 5 50.35 38.95 38.80
CA LYS A 5 49.06 38.35 38.41
C LYS A 5 48.52 39.12 37.20
N GLN A 6 48.30 38.47 36.07
CA GLN A 6 47.44 38.99 35.00
C GLN A 6 46.46 37.93 34.52
N ARG A 7 45.24 38.43 34.28
CA ARG A 7 43.95 37.76 34.40
C ARG A 7 43.60 36.99 33.13
N ALA A 8 42.88 35.89 33.33
CA ALA A 8 42.44 34.97 32.30
C ALA A 8 41.69 35.66 31.15
N ALA A 9 42.18 35.48 29.92
CA ALA A 9 41.40 35.72 28.71
C ALA A 9 40.34 34.62 28.61
N LYS A 10 39.09 34.96 28.88
CA LYS A 10 37.94 34.10 28.55
C LYS A 10 37.79 34.11 27.02
N CYS A 11 38.39 33.13 26.34
CA CYS A 11 37.92 32.75 25.02
C CYS A 11 36.55 32.11 25.20
N VAL A 12 35.50 32.85 24.82
CA VAL A 12 34.17 32.30 24.65
C VAL A 12 34.26 31.31 23.49
N ALA A 13 34.38 30.02 23.81
CA ALA A 13 34.24 28.97 22.83
C ALA A 13 32.78 28.99 22.36
N LEU A 14 32.54 29.59 21.18
CA LEU A 14 31.25 29.51 20.51
C LEU A 14 31.06 28.04 20.11
N ARG A 15 30.35 27.28 20.95
CA ARG A 15 29.87 25.96 20.59
C ARG A 15 28.83 26.15 19.49
N LEU A 16 29.22 25.94 18.23
CA LEU A 16 28.26 25.62 17.18
C LEU A 16 27.61 24.29 17.58
N GLY A 17 26.54 24.37 18.36
CA GLY A 17 25.60 23.26 18.51
C GLY A 17 24.93 23.09 17.16
N ALA A 18 25.25 22.00 16.45
CA ALA A 18 24.47 21.59 15.30
C ALA A 18 23.06 21.26 15.80
N ALA A 19 22.12 22.19 15.62
CA ALA A 19 20.70 21.91 15.80
C ALA A 19 20.29 20.98 14.66
N ILE A 20 20.29 19.67 14.92
CA ILE A 20 19.63 18.70 14.06
C ILE A 20 18.13 19.01 14.19
N LEU A 21 17.59 19.79 13.23
CA LEU A 21 16.15 19.90 13.06
C LEU A 21 15.63 18.51 12.72
N ALA A 22 14.98 17.86 13.69
CA ALA A 22 14.19 16.68 13.44
C ALA A 22 12.99 17.10 12.57
N MET A 23 13.17 17.02 11.25
CA MET A 23 12.06 17.16 10.32
C MET A 23 11.15 15.94 10.52
N PRO A 24 9.82 16.12 10.69
CA PRO A 24 8.92 14.99 10.61
C PRO A 24 9.07 14.39 9.21
N VAL A 25 9.44 13.12 9.14
CA VAL A 25 9.33 12.36 7.89
C VAL A 25 7.84 12.27 7.60
N ALA A 26 7.37 13.10 6.67
CA ALA A 26 6.04 12.90 6.11
C ALA A 26 6.15 11.71 5.16
N ASP A 27 5.37 10.66 5.41
CA ASP A 27 5.20 9.59 4.44
C ASP A 27 4.62 10.21 3.17
N ALA A 28 5.40 10.18 2.09
CA ALA A 28 4.93 10.63 0.79
C ALA A 28 3.89 9.62 0.29
N LEU A 29 2.61 10.04 0.25
CA LEU A 29 1.51 9.26 -0.34
C LEU A 29 1.52 9.45 -1.87
N ALA A 30 2.59 8.99 -2.51
CA ALA A 30 2.68 8.98 -3.97
C ALA A 30 2.29 7.60 -4.49
N ASP A 31 1.36 7.56 -5.45
CA ASP A 31 1.00 6.33 -6.14
C ASP A 31 2.15 5.92 -7.07
N ASN A 32 2.45 4.62 -7.11
CA ASN A 32 3.26 4.06 -8.19
C ASN A 32 2.35 3.78 -9.38
N VAL A 33 2.48 4.60 -10.42
CA VAL A 33 1.71 4.47 -11.66
C VAL A 33 2.61 3.96 -12.77
N VAL A 34 2.32 2.75 -13.27
CA VAL A 34 2.92 2.22 -14.50
C VAL A 34 2.01 2.60 -15.67
N ALA A 35 2.42 3.63 -16.43
CA ALA A 35 1.57 4.23 -17.46
C ALA A 35 1.34 3.36 -18.72
N ASN A 36 1.95 2.17 -18.78
CA ASN A 36 1.85 1.26 -19.91
C ASN A 36 1.71 -0.19 -19.40
N ASP A 37 1.92 -1.19 -20.26
CA ASP A 37 1.87 -2.59 -19.86
C ASP A 37 2.86 -2.94 -18.74
N GLN A 38 2.36 -3.52 -17.65
CA GLN A 38 3.20 -4.14 -16.61
C GLN A 38 3.30 -5.64 -16.85
N VAL A 39 4.49 -6.10 -17.25
CA VAL A 39 4.79 -7.53 -17.39
C VAL A 39 5.59 -7.98 -16.18
N VAL A 40 5.00 -8.84 -15.35
CA VAL A 40 5.68 -9.46 -14.21
C VAL A 40 6.21 -10.83 -14.63
N GLN A 41 7.54 -11.00 -14.63
CA GLN A 41 8.17 -12.32 -14.79
C GLN A 41 8.27 -13.00 -13.42
N GLY A 42 7.39 -13.97 -13.16
CA GLY A 42 7.24 -14.64 -11.86
C GLY A 42 5.82 -14.52 -11.35
N SER A 43 5.66 -13.97 -10.15
CA SER A 43 4.36 -13.86 -9.47
C SER A 43 4.14 -12.49 -8.83
N LEU A 44 2.88 -12.09 -8.70
CA LEU A 44 2.45 -10.83 -8.08
C LEU A 44 1.70 -11.10 -6.77
N CYS A 45 2.07 -10.44 -5.68
CA CYS A 45 1.27 -10.38 -4.46
C CYS A 45 0.58 -9.01 -4.35
N VAL A 46 -0.71 -8.99 -4.04
CA VAL A 46 -1.48 -7.75 -3.82
C VAL A 46 -2.26 -7.84 -2.51
N GLY A 47 -2.13 -6.82 -1.68
CA GLY A 47 -2.84 -6.69 -0.40
C GLY A 47 -1.90 -6.36 0.75
N LEU A 48 -2.46 -5.90 1.86
CA LEU A 48 -1.70 -5.41 3.02
C LEU A 48 -0.79 -6.49 3.66
N ASP A 49 -1.14 -7.76 3.51
CA ASP A 49 -0.45 -8.88 4.17
C ASP A 49 0.66 -9.52 3.32
N CYS A 50 0.96 -8.94 2.15
CA CYS A 50 2.11 -9.32 1.33
C CYS A 50 3.42 -8.96 2.04
N VAL A 51 4.42 -9.83 2.00
CA VAL A 51 5.72 -9.60 2.66
C VAL A 51 6.90 -9.66 1.68
N ASP A 52 8.04 -9.10 2.11
CA ASP A 52 9.29 -9.28 1.38
C ASP A 52 9.74 -10.75 1.43
N ASN A 53 10.27 -11.24 0.31
CA ASN A 53 10.61 -12.66 0.09
C ASN A 53 9.40 -13.62 0.22
N GLU A 54 8.23 -13.21 -0.27
CA GLU A 54 7.02 -14.05 -0.32
C GLU A 54 7.27 -15.38 -1.07
N SER A 55 6.73 -16.47 -0.53
CA SER A 55 6.74 -17.78 -1.20
C SER A 55 5.45 -17.95 -2.01
N PHE A 56 5.59 -17.97 -3.33
CA PHE A 56 4.45 -18.03 -4.24
C PHE A 56 3.98 -19.45 -4.58
N GLY A 57 4.83 -20.46 -4.39
CA GLY A 57 4.56 -21.81 -4.86
C GLY A 57 4.26 -21.84 -6.36
N PHE A 58 3.12 -22.39 -6.74
CA PHE A 58 2.65 -22.43 -8.14
C PHE A 58 1.69 -21.27 -8.51
N ASN A 59 1.44 -20.33 -7.60
CA ASN A 59 0.50 -19.24 -7.86
C ASN A 59 1.18 -18.10 -8.62
N THR A 60 0.57 -17.66 -9.72
CA THR A 60 1.04 -16.48 -10.47
C THR A 60 0.55 -15.17 -9.83
N ILE A 61 -0.62 -15.17 -9.18
CA ILE A 61 -1.15 -14.02 -8.44
C ILE A 61 -1.63 -14.51 -7.07
N VAL A 62 -1.26 -13.77 -6.01
CA VAL A 62 -1.72 -13.99 -4.64
C VAL A 62 -2.38 -12.71 -4.14
N MET A 63 -3.69 -12.77 -3.88
CA MET A 63 -4.42 -11.71 -3.19
C MET A 63 -4.36 -12.00 -1.69
N LYS A 64 -3.75 -11.13 -0.89
CA LYS A 64 -3.41 -11.42 0.51
C LYS A 64 -3.81 -10.27 1.44
N GLU A 65 -5.00 -10.42 2.02
CA GLU A 65 -5.55 -9.55 3.06
C GLU A 65 -6.74 -10.25 3.71
N ASN A 66 -7.34 -9.69 4.77
CA ASN A 66 -8.62 -10.17 5.32
C ASN A 66 -9.79 -10.10 4.32
N ASN A 67 -9.63 -9.33 3.24
CA ASN A 67 -10.74 -8.71 2.54
C ASN A 67 -10.44 -8.57 1.03
N THR A 68 -10.28 -9.71 0.33
CA THR A 68 -9.78 -9.72 -1.04
C THR A 68 -10.91 -9.67 -2.08
N ARG A 69 -10.75 -8.78 -3.08
CA ARG A 69 -11.65 -8.65 -4.24
C ARG A 69 -10.85 -8.34 -5.49
N ILE A 70 -11.36 -8.80 -6.63
CA ILE A 70 -10.96 -8.29 -7.95
C ILE A 70 -12.21 -7.61 -8.53
N TYR A 71 -12.13 -6.29 -8.69
CA TYR A 71 -13.23 -5.47 -9.21
C TYR A 71 -12.99 -5.13 -10.68
N PHE A 72 -14.01 -5.34 -11.50
CA PHE A 72 -14.05 -4.96 -12.91
C PHE A 72 -14.99 -3.76 -13.04
N ASN A 73 -14.39 -2.59 -13.20
CA ASN A 73 -15.09 -1.32 -13.41
C ASN A 73 -15.20 -1.04 -14.91
N ASP A 74 -16.38 -1.26 -15.48
CA ASP A 74 -16.64 -0.91 -16.87
C ASP A 74 -16.93 0.59 -16.98
N THR A 75 -16.00 1.32 -17.58
CA THR A 75 -16.12 2.77 -17.79
C THR A 75 -16.51 3.12 -19.23
N SER A 76 -16.94 2.13 -20.01
CA SER A 76 -17.31 2.36 -21.41
C SER A 76 -18.54 3.27 -21.51
N THR A 77 -18.47 4.23 -22.42
CA THR A 77 -19.54 5.22 -22.66
C THR A 77 -20.12 5.15 -24.07
N ASN A 78 -19.43 4.43 -24.97
CA ASN A 78 -19.84 4.30 -26.36
C ASN A 78 -20.94 3.24 -26.51
N ALA A 79 -21.89 3.49 -27.41
CA ALA A 79 -22.95 2.54 -27.70
C ALA A 79 -22.39 1.21 -28.26
N GLY A 80 -22.94 0.10 -27.78
CA GLY A 80 -22.62 -1.25 -28.24
C GLY A 80 -21.63 -2.03 -27.37
N PHE A 81 -21.03 -1.40 -26.36
CA PHE A 81 -20.27 -2.12 -25.33
C PHE A 81 -21.18 -2.61 -24.21
N ALA A 82 -20.78 -3.71 -23.55
CA ALA A 82 -21.34 -4.03 -22.25
C ALA A 82 -20.95 -2.94 -21.24
N ALA A 83 -21.73 -2.75 -20.19
CA ALA A 83 -21.50 -1.70 -19.18
C ALA A 83 -21.72 -2.21 -17.75
N ASN A 84 -21.70 -3.53 -17.56
CA ASN A 84 -21.89 -4.15 -16.25
C ASN A 84 -20.55 -4.24 -15.53
N ASP A 85 -20.56 -3.82 -14.27
CA ASP A 85 -19.47 -4.01 -13.33
C ASP A 85 -19.59 -5.39 -12.69
N TRP A 86 -18.43 -6.00 -12.42
CA TRP A 86 -18.34 -7.33 -11.82
C TRP A 86 -17.33 -7.34 -10.68
N ALA A 87 -17.51 -8.27 -9.74
CA ALA A 87 -16.49 -8.56 -8.75
C ALA A 87 -16.31 -10.07 -8.54
N LEU A 88 -15.06 -10.50 -8.42
CA LEU A 88 -14.71 -11.78 -7.80
C LEU A 88 -14.47 -11.53 -6.32
N ILE A 89 -15.18 -12.25 -5.46
CA ILE A 89 -15.16 -12.06 -4.01
C ILE A 89 -14.80 -13.38 -3.35
N ALA A 90 -13.80 -13.34 -2.47
CA ALA A 90 -13.50 -14.43 -1.56
C ALA A 90 -13.80 -13.98 -0.12
N ASN A 91 -14.70 -14.70 0.54
CA ASN A 91 -15.22 -14.48 1.88
C ASN A 91 -16.05 -13.18 2.06
N ASP A 92 -16.90 -13.21 3.07
CA ASP A 92 -17.56 -12.01 3.59
C ASP A 92 -16.54 -11.06 4.22
N SER A 93 -16.85 -9.77 4.18
CA SER A 93 -16.03 -8.71 4.78
C SER A 93 -16.22 -8.54 6.28
N VAL A 94 -17.36 -8.99 6.80
CA VAL A 94 -17.69 -8.87 8.23
C VAL A 94 -16.90 -9.92 9.02
N SER A 95 -16.34 -9.52 10.16
CA SER A 95 -15.70 -10.45 11.09
C SER A 95 -16.68 -11.54 11.53
N GLY A 96 -16.31 -12.81 11.30
CA GLY A 96 -17.19 -13.96 11.55
C GLY A 96 -18.28 -14.16 10.49
N GLY A 97 -18.20 -13.46 9.35
CA GLY A 97 -19.11 -13.61 8.22
C GLY A 97 -18.90 -14.92 7.46
N ALA A 98 -19.62 -15.06 6.34
CA ALA A 98 -19.62 -16.31 5.60
C ALA A 98 -18.31 -16.58 4.84
N ASN A 99 -17.93 -17.86 4.78
CA ASN A 99 -16.83 -18.36 3.94
C ASN A 99 -17.39 -18.79 2.58
N TYR A 100 -16.93 -18.18 1.50
CA TYR A 100 -17.38 -18.49 0.15
C TYR A 100 -16.43 -17.95 -0.91
N PHE A 101 -16.56 -18.45 -2.13
CA PHE A 101 -16.08 -17.78 -3.34
C PHE A 101 -17.26 -17.44 -4.24
N GLY A 102 -17.28 -16.26 -4.84
CA GLY A 102 -18.42 -15.85 -5.65
C GLY A 102 -18.14 -14.78 -6.70
N ILE A 103 -19.11 -14.68 -7.61
CA ILE A 103 -19.18 -13.68 -8.67
C ILE A 103 -20.38 -12.78 -8.36
N GLN A 104 -20.10 -11.49 -8.23
CA GLN A 104 -21.09 -10.45 -7.99
C GLN A 104 -21.31 -9.64 -9.26
N ASP A 105 -22.57 -9.46 -9.65
CA ASP A 105 -22.98 -8.31 -10.48
C ASP A 105 -22.89 -7.07 -9.59
N ALA A 106 -21.82 -6.30 -9.76
CA ALA A 106 -21.53 -5.17 -8.90
C ALA A 106 -22.40 -3.95 -9.24
N THR A 107 -22.87 -3.83 -10.49
CA THR A 107 -23.82 -2.78 -10.89
C THR A 107 -25.13 -2.89 -10.10
N SER A 108 -25.64 -4.10 -9.92
CA SER A 108 -26.90 -4.34 -9.18
C SER A 108 -26.67 -4.84 -7.73
N ASN A 109 -25.41 -4.93 -7.30
CA ASN A 109 -25.00 -5.46 -6.00
C ASN A 109 -25.61 -6.84 -5.68
N LYS A 110 -25.63 -7.73 -6.68
CA LYS A 110 -26.25 -9.07 -6.58
C LYS A 110 -25.22 -10.16 -6.74
N MET A 111 -25.17 -11.10 -5.80
CA MET A 111 -24.43 -12.34 -5.97
C MET A 111 -25.14 -13.22 -7.00
N VAL A 112 -24.51 -13.39 -8.17
CA VAL A 112 -25.07 -14.19 -9.28
C VAL A 112 -24.56 -15.62 -9.28
N PHE A 113 -23.39 -15.86 -8.67
CA PHE A 113 -22.83 -17.19 -8.44
C PHE A 113 -22.06 -17.20 -7.11
N ARG A 114 -22.19 -18.29 -6.37
CA ARG A 114 -21.47 -18.51 -5.11
C ARG A 114 -21.25 -20.00 -4.88
N VAL A 115 -20.10 -20.34 -4.31
CA VAL A 115 -19.74 -21.66 -3.80
C VAL A 115 -19.24 -21.54 -2.35
N ASP A 116 -19.60 -22.50 -1.52
CA ASP A 116 -19.30 -22.59 -0.07
C ASP A 116 -18.46 -23.84 0.25
#